data_AF-A0A6G9YMS2-F1
#
_entry.id   AF-A0A6G9YMS2-F1
#
_cell.length_a   1.000
_cell.length_b   1.000
_cell.length_c   1.000
_cell.angle_alpha   90.00
_cell.angle_beta   90.00
_cell.angle_gamma   90.00
#
_symmetry.space_group_name_H-M   'P 1'
#
loop_
_entity.id
_entity.type
_entity.pdbx_description
1 polymer ?
#
loop_
_entity_poly.entity_id
_entity_poly.type
_entity_poly.pdbx_seq_one_letter_code
_entity_poly.pdbx_strand_id
1 'polypeptide(L)'
;MAGTGGEREVFVVPDEVLAYGRKVFGIAETLRTALDSAAGAVGEMLSDGWTGDAANEFATGWRETREGGEHMVHALRSIAEKLGVSADNYRGDDHGNAMPFTELRL
;
A
#
# COMPACT_ATOMS: atom_id res chain seq x y z
N MET A 1 -14.14 -52.24 -12.52
CA MET A 1 -14.08 -51.82 -11.11
C MET A 1 -12.59 -51.80 -10.73
N ALA A 2 -11.89 -50.73 -10.40
CA ALA A 2 -12.18 -49.33 -10.05
C ALA A 2 -10.99 -48.50 -10.62
N GLY A 3 -11.19 -47.36 -11.25
CA GLY A 3 -11.40 -46.08 -10.55
C GLY A 3 -10.05 -45.39 -10.31
N THR A 4 -9.45 -44.85 -11.38
CA THR A 4 -8.30 -43.92 -11.29
C THR A 4 -8.76 -42.64 -10.60
N GLY A 5 -8.61 -42.59 -9.29
CA GLY A 5 -8.74 -41.37 -8.48
C GLY A 5 -7.47 -40.54 -8.55
N GLY A 6 -7.08 -40.13 -9.75
CA GLY A 6 -6.14 -39.03 -9.93
C GLY A 6 -6.88 -37.71 -9.73
N GLU A 7 -6.19 -36.74 -9.13
CA GLU A 7 -6.38 -35.30 -9.36
C GLU A 7 -7.62 -34.66 -8.73
N ARG A 8 -7.47 -34.15 -7.51
CA ARG A 8 -7.85 -32.75 -7.16
C ARG A 8 -6.92 -32.24 -6.07
N GLU A 9 -5.62 -32.13 -6.36
CA GLU A 9 -4.80 -31.16 -5.63
C GLU A 9 -5.22 -29.79 -6.14
N VAL A 10 -6.17 -29.18 -5.43
CA VAL A 10 -6.67 -27.84 -5.72
C VAL A 10 -5.57 -26.86 -5.31
N PHE A 11 -4.69 -26.51 -6.26
CA PHE A 11 -3.73 -25.42 -6.15
C PHE A 11 -4.48 -24.07 -6.19
N VAL A 12 -5.16 -23.67 -5.11
CA VAL A 12 -5.85 -22.36 -4.97
C VAL A 12 -5.00 -21.32 -4.23
N VAL A 13 -3.74 -21.64 -3.93
CA VAL A 13 -2.85 -20.73 -3.21
C VAL A 13 -2.36 -19.52 -4.04
N PRO A 14 -2.20 -19.57 -5.38
CA PRO A 14 -1.64 -18.42 -6.12
C PRO A 14 -2.50 -17.15 -6.09
N ASP A 15 -3.81 -17.28 -6.33
CA ASP A 15 -4.69 -16.12 -6.50
C ASP A 15 -4.95 -15.38 -5.18
N GLU A 16 -5.13 -16.12 -4.08
CA GLU A 16 -5.33 -15.54 -2.76
C GLU A 16 -4.06 -14.82 -2.27
N VAL A 17 -2.87 -15.41 -2.46
CA VAL A 17 -1.59 -14.80 -2.10
C VAL A 17 -1.36 -13.49 -2.87
N LEU A 18 -1.67 -13.48 -4.17
CA LEU A 18 -1.62 -12.26 -4.99
C LEU A 18 -2.60 -11.20 -4.49
N ALA A 19 -3.84 -11.57 -4.13
CA ALA A 19 -4.82 -10.65 -3.59
C ALA A 19 -4.35 -10.00 -2.27
N TYR A 20 -3.74 -10.78 -1.37
CA TYR A 20 -3.12 -10.24 -0.15
C TYR A 20 -1.94 -9.31 -0.47
N GLY A 21 -1.08 -9.67 -1.42
CA GLY A 21 0.01 -8.80 -1.89
C GLY A 21 -0.50 -7.43 -2.36
N ARG A 22 -1.61 -7.41 -3.13
CA ARG A 22 -2.24 -6.17 -3.61
C ARG A 22 -2.76 -5.32 -2.47
N LYS A 23 -3.41 -5.94 -1.48
CA LYS A 23 -3.90 -5.24 -0.29
C LYS A 23 -2.76 -4.58 0.48
N VAL A 24 -1.67 -5.32 0.70
CA VAL A 24 -0.48 -4.80 1.40
C VAL A 24 0.14 -3.63 0.62
N PHE A 25 0.25 -3.75 -0.70
CA PHE A 25 0.74 -2.66 -1.55
C PHE A 25 -0.15 -1.41 -1.45
N GLY A 26 -1.48 -1.57 -1.49
CA GLY A 26 -2.42 -0.47 -1.34
C GLY A 26 -2.34 0.24 0.02
N ILE A 27 -2.08 -0.51 1.10
CA ILE A 27 -1.82 0.07 2.43
C ILE A 27 -0.53 0.89 2.41
N ALA A 28 0.54 0.37 1.79
CA ALA A 28 1.81 1.10 1.67
C ALA A 28 1.63 2.42 0.92
N GLU A 29 0.83 2.41 -0.15
CA GLU A 29 0.57 3.59 -0.97
C GLU A 29 -0.31 4.62 -0.27
N THR A 30 -1.32 4.15 0.47
CA THR A 30 -2.15 5.00 1.33
C THR A 30 -1.30 5.68 2.40
N LEU A 31 -0.41 4.94 3.07
CA LEU A 31 0.48 5.49 4.09
C LEU A 31 1.45 6.52 3.49
N ARG A 32 2.07 6.22 2.34
CA ARG A 32 2.95 7.16 1.64
C ARG A 32 2.24 8.47 1.33
N THR A 33 1.04 8.39 0.75
CA THR A 33 0.24 9.56 0.39
C THR A 33 -0.12 10.40 1.62
N ALA A 34 -0.48 9.75 2.73
CA ALA A 34 -0.76 10.43 3.98
C ALA A 34 0.48 11.14 4.56
N LEU A 35 1.65 10.49 4.53
CA LEU A 35 2.92 11.09 4.98
C LEU A 35 3.31 12.30 4.15
N ASP A 36 3.15 12.24 2.83
CA ASP A 36 3.45 13.36 1.93
C ASP A 36 2.47 14.52 2.13
N SER A 37 1.17 14.24 2.29
CA SER A 37 0.18 15.27 2.63
C SER A 37 0.48 15.95 3.96
N ALA A 38 0.81 15.16 4.99
CA ALA A 38 1.16 15.70 6.30
C ALA A 38 2.46 16.52 6.25
N ALA A 39 3.43 16.13 5.43
CA ALA A 39 4.66 16.91 5.27
C ALA A 39 4.42 18.28 4.64
N GLY A 40 3.50 18.37 3.68
CA GLY A 40 3.05 19.65 3.14
C GLY A 40 2.47 20.55 4.23
N ALA A 41 1.50 20.04 5.00
CA ALA A 41 0.86 20.78 6.07
C ALA A 41 1.85 21.20 7.18
N VAL A 42 2.78 20.33 7.56
CA VAL A 42 3.82 20.67 8.55
C VAL A 42 4.79 21.72 8.00
N GLY A 43 5.17 21.61 6.73
CA GLY A 43 6.01 22.61 6.06
C GLY A 43 5.35 23.98 6.06
N GLU A 44 4.08 24.06 5.66
CA GLU A 44 3.28 25.28 5.70
C GLU A 44 3.23 25.87 7.11
N MET A 45 2.83 25.07 8.10
CA MET A 45 2.71 25.50 9.50
C MET A 45 4.03 26.07 10.06
N LEU A 46 5.17 25.44 9.77
CA LEU A 46 6.48 25.91 10.22
C LEU A 46 6.96 27.15 9.45
N SER A 47 6.49 27.34 8.20
CA SER A 47 6.81 28.51 7.39
C SER A 47 5.93 29.73 7.69
N ASP A 48 4.70 29.52 8.17
CA ASP A 48 3.70 30.56 8.47
C ASP A 48 3.95 31.32 9.79
N GLY A 49 5.17 31.22 10.33
CA GLY A 49 5.62 32.03 11.47
C GLY A 49 5.56 31.32 12.81
N TRP A 50 5.18 30.04 12.88
CA TRP A 50 5.36 29.26 14.10
C TRP A 50 6.84 28.95 14.33
N THR A 51 7.43 29.59 15.34
CA THR A 51 8.87 29.51 15.63
C THR A 51 9.12 29.36 17.13
N GLY A 52 10.37 29.06 17.51
CA GLY A 52 10.79 28.85 18.90
C GLY A 52 11.00 27.39 19.27
N ASP A 53 11.31 27.13 20.54
CA ASP A 53 11.75 25.81 21.01
C ASP A 53 10.71 24.71 20.78
N ALA A 54 9.42 25.01 21.01
CA ALA A 54 8.34 24.07 20.75
C ALA A 54 8.20 23.71 19.26
N ALA A 55 8.40 24.68 18.36
CA ALA A 55 8.37 24.43 16.93
C ALA A 55 9.57 23.55 16.49
N ASN A 56 10.75 23.77 17.08
CA ASN A 56 11.94 22.97 16.82
C ASN A 56 11.80 21.52 17.31
N GLU A 57 11.24 21.33 18.51
CA GLU A 57 10.97 20.00 19.09
C GLU A 57 9.93 19.26 18.24
N PHE A 58 8.83 19.94 17.88
CA PHE A 58 7.84 19.37 16.97
C PHE A 58 8.43 18.99 15.61
N ALA A 59 9.22 19.87 14.99
CA ALA A 59 9.86 19.59 13.70
C ALA A 59 10.80 18.38 13.77
N THR A 60 11.45 18.16 14.91
CA THR A 60 12.30 16.99 15.16
C THR A 60 11.47 15.72 15.31
N GLY A 61 10.45 15.72 16.18
CA GLY A 61 9.56 14.58 16.34
C GLY A 61 8.79 14.23 15.06
N TRP A 62 8.42 15.24 14.26
CA TRP A 62 7.83 15.04 12.95
C TRP A 62 8.80 14.34 11.99
N ARG A 63 10.08 14.74 11.96
CA ARG A 63 11.10 14.10 11.12
C ARG A 63 11.28 12.63 11.47
N GLU A 64 11.37 12.30 12.76
CA GLU A 64 11.45 10.92 13.24
C GLU A 64 10.21 10.10 12.87
N THR A 65 9.02 10.71 13.01
CA THR A 65 7.75 10.09 12.61
C THR A 65 7.73 9.81 11.11
N ARG A 66 8.17 10.77 10.28
CA ARG A 66 8.24 10.60 8.83
C ARG A 66 9.21 9.49 8.44
N GLU A 67 10.41 9.47 9.03
CA GLU A 67 11.40 8.43 8.79
C GLU A 67 10.86 7.03 9.14
N GLY A 68 10.25 6.88 10.32
CA GLY A 68 9.59 5.62 10.70
C GLY A 68 8.47 5.21 9.74
N GLY A 69 7.67 6.17 9.28
CA GLY A 69 6.64 5.96 8.28
C GLY A 69 7.20 5.49 6.93
N GLU A 70 8.30 6.11 6.46
CA GLU A 70 8.99 5.71 5.23
C GLU A 70 9.56 4.28 5.34
N HIS A 71 10.12 3.90 6.50
CA HIS A 71 10.54 2.52 6.77
C HIS A 71 9.37 1.53 6.72
N MET A 72 8.19 1.89 7.26
CA MET A 72 6.99 1.05 7.18
C MET A 72 6.51 0.90 5.73
N VAL A 73 6.49 1.97 4.94
CA VAL A 73 6.14 1.92 3.51
C VAL A 73 7.07 0.96 2.77
N HIS A 74 8.39 1.07 3.00
CA HIS A 74 9.35 0.16 2.40
C HIS A 74 9.09 -1.29 2.81
N ALA A 75 8.91 -1.58 4.10
CA ALA A 75 8.65 -2.92 4.60
C ALA A 75 7.37 -3.53 4.00
N LEU A 76 6.28 -2.76 3.92
CA LEU A 76 5.02 -3.20 3.31
C LEU A 76 5.20 -3.50 1.82
N ARG A 77 5.91 -2.65 1.07
CA ARG A 77 6.22 -2.91 -0.34
C ARG A 77 7.04 -4.19 -0.51
N SER A 78 8.07 -4.40 0.31
CA SER A 78 8.84 -5.65 0.30
C SER A 78 8.00 -6.89 0.62
N ILE A 79 7.00 -6.78 1.49
CA ILE A 79 6.04 -7.88 1.75
C ILE A 79 5.19 -8.13 0.50
N ALA A 80 4.64 -7.07 -0.11
CA ALA A 80 3.84 -7.21 -1.32
C ALA A 80 4.63 -7.85 -2.49
N GLU A 81 5.89 -7.46 -2.67
CA GLU A 81 6.80 -8.04 -3.67
C GLU A 81 7.03 -9.53 -3.44
N LYS A 82 7.26 -9.94 -2.19
CA LYS A 82 7.39 -11.36 -1.81
C LYS A 82 6.11 -12.16 -2.05
N LEU A 83 4.95 -11.49 -2.03
CA LEU A 83 3.64 -12.08 -2.34
C LEU A 83 3.31 -12.03 -3.86
N GLY A 84 4.29 -11.72 -4.71
CA GLY A 84 4.16 -11.76 -6.17
C GLY A 84 3.64 -10.47 -6.80
N VAL A 85 3.45 -9.40 -6.03
CA VAL A 85 3.01 -8.10 -6.54
C VAL A 85 4.20 -7.17 -6.74
N SER A 86 4.56 -6.94 -8.01
CA SER A 86 5.49 -5.87 -8.39
C SER A 86 4.74 -4.56 -8.70
N ALA A 87 5.43 -3.43 -8.61
CA ALA A 87 4.84 -2.11 -8.89
C ALA A 87 4.27 -1.95 -10.32
N ASP A 88 4.76 -2.73 -11.29
CA ASP A 88 4.21 -2.78 -12.65
C ASP A 88 2.91 -3.59 -12.72
N ASN A 89 2.82 -4.73 -12.01
CA ASN A 89 1.62 -5.58 -11.97
C ASN A 89 0.48 -4.89 -11.22
N TYR A 90 0.77 -4.13 -10.16
CA TYR A 90 -0.26 -3.37 -9.43
C TYR A 90 -0.91 -2.28 -10.31
N ARG A 91 -0.12 -1.54 -11.10
CA ARG A 91 -0.63 -0.49 -12.01
C ARG A 91 -1.49 -1.07 -13.14
N GLY A 92 -1.12 -2.23 -13.68
CA GLY A 92 -1.89 -2.91 -14.72
C GLY A 92 -3.29 -3.33 -14.23
N ASP A 93 -3.37 -3.82 -13.00
CA ASP A 93 -4.64 -4.27 -12.42
C ASP A 93 -5.49 -3.15 -11.82
N ASP A 94 -4.91 -2.03 -11.37
CA ASP A 94 -5.70 -0.83 -11.05
C ASP A 94 -6.43 -0.30 -12.30
N HIS A 95 -5.78 -0.33 -13.47
CA HIS A 95 -6.44 0.01 -14.73
C HIS A 95 -7.45 -1.06 -15.18
N GLY A 96 -7.22 -2.34 -14.86
CA GLY A 96 -8.12 -3.45 -15.17
C GLY A 96 -9.36 -3.53 -14.28
N ASN A 97 -9.24 -3.13 -13.00
CA ASN A 97 -10.36 -3.08 -12.04
C ASN A 97 -11.16 -1.77 -12.12
N ALA A 98 -10.65 -0.76 -12.84
CA ALA A 98 -11.36 0.45 -13.22
C ALA A 98 -12.31 0.27 -14.43
N MET A 99 -12.70 -0.97 -14.75
CA MET A 99 -13.77 -1.23 -15.71
C MET A 99 -15.13 -1.27 -14.97
N PRO A 100 -16.14 -0.55 -15.48
CA PRO A 100 -17.29 -0.13 -14.71
C PRO A 100 -18.22 -1.30 -14.41
N PHE A 101 -18.91 -1.21 -13.28
CA PHE A 101 -20.20 -1.88 -13.04
C PHE A 101 -21.14 -1.59 -14.22
N THR A 102 -21.01 -2.37 -15.29
CA THR A 102 -21.93 -2.32 -16.42
C THR A 102 -23.09 -3.21 -16.04
N GLU A 103 -24.03 -2.55 -15.39
CA GLU A 103 -25.46 -2.83 -15.42
C GLU A 103 -25.87 -4.26 -15.07
N LEU A 104 -26.15 -4.43 -13.78
CA LEU A 104 -27.33 -5.17 -13.37
C LEU A 104 -28.54 -4.53 -14.07
N ARG A 105 -29.02 -5.15 -15.16
CA ARG A 105 -30.42 -5.17 -15.69
C ARG A 105 -30.50 -5.00 -17.22
N LEU A 106 -30.73 -6.11 -17.91
CA LEU A 106 -31.90 -6.33 -18.79
C LEU A 106 -32.13 -7.83 -18.99
#